data_AF-A0A0E2AUL9-F1
#
_entry.id   AF-A0A0E2AUL9-F1
#
_cell.length_a   1.000
_cell.length_b   1.000
_cell.length_c   1.000
_cell.angle_alpha   90.00
_cell.angle_beta   90.00
_cell.angle_gamma   90.00
#
_symmetry.space_group_name_H-M   'P 1'
#
loop_
_entity.id
_entity.type
_entity.pdbx_description
1 polymer ?
#
loop_
_entity_poly.entity_id
_entity_poly.type
_entity_poly.pdbx_seq_one_letter_code
_entity_poly.pdbx_strand_id
1 'polypeptide(L)'
;MQKKTKDSPKQQDGLSLKNKHLTIHKELYRQRTCFNARFFLYLCRIFTRTIVIMTKANKVLFITQEITPYVSESEMANIGRHLPQAIQEKGREIRTFMPKWGNINERRNQLHEVIRLSGMNLIIDDTDHPLIIKVASIQSARMQVYFIDNDDYFQNRLQTADENGVEYDDNDSRAIFYARGVLETVKKLRWCPDVIHCHGWMTALAPLYIKKAYKDEPSFRDAKVVFSVYEDDFKGTFNNDFASKLMLKGINKKDVATLKDPVDYATLCKLAVDYSDGIVQNSEHVNEDVMNYARQSGKLVLDYQAPDALADACNSFYDQVWEAEQK
;
A
#
# COMPACT_ATOMS: atom_id res chain seq x y z
N MET A 1 64.99 -33.92 89.22
CA MET A 1 64.36 -32.95 88.29
C MET A 1 63.94 -33.72 87.04
N GLN A 2 62.62 -33.82 86.80
CA GLN A 2 61.90 -33.24 85.64
C GLN A 2 62.33 -33.86 84.29
N LYS A 3 61.47 -34.29 83.36
CA LYS A 3 60.04 -34.04 83.10
C LYS A 3 59.55 -35.07 82.06
N LYS A 4 58.28 -35.49 82.16
CA LYS A 4 57.50 -36.19 81.11
C LYS A 4 56.83 -35.17 80.18
N THR A 5 56.79 -35.46 78.87
CA THR A 5 55.85 -34.94 77.84
C THR A 5 55.91 -35.99 76.71
N LYS A 6 54.89 -36.81 76.37
CA LYS A 6 53.49 -36.63 75.94
C LYS A 6 53.34 -35.72 74.72
N ASP A 7 53.22 -36.36 73.54
CA ASP A 7 52.60 -35.78 72.34
C ASP A 7 51.40 -36.63 71.90
N SER A 8 50.34 -35.93 71.53
CA SER A 8 49.03 -36.40 71.10
C SER A 8 48.80 -36.11 69.62
N PRO A 9 47.97 -36.90 68.90
CA PRO A 9 47.72 -36.69 67.48
C PRO A 9 46.57 -35.70 67.25
N LYS A 10 46.62 -34.94 66.15
CA LYS A 10 45.50 -34.63 65.23
C LYS A 10 45.84 -33.47 64.27
N GLN A 11 46.06 -33.81 63.00
CA GLN A 11 45.99 -32.89 61.86
C GLN A 11 45.11 -33.59 60.81
N GLN A 12 43.80 -33.33 60.78
CA GLN A 12 42.96 -33.72 59.63
C GLN A 12 41.61 -32.99 59.48
N ASP A 13 41.12 -32.23 60.47
CA ASP A 13 39.75 -31.67 60.41
C ASP A 13 39.60 -30.28 59.74
N GLY A 14 40.68 -29.63 59.30
CA GLY A 14 40.64 -28.25 58.80
C GLY A 14 40.27 -28.07 57.31
N LEU A 15 40.43 -29.10 56.47
CA LEU A 15 40.22 -28.99 55.01
C LEU A 15 38.78 -29.31 54.56
N SER A 16 38.00 -30.04 55.38
CA SER A 16 36.66 -30.51 55.02
C SER A 16 35.59 -29.40 55.12
N LEU A 17 35.74 -28.47 56.07
CA LEU A 17 34.76 -27.41 56.31
C LEU A 17 34.82 -26.27 55.27
N LYS A 18 36.00 -25.92 54.76
CA LYS A 18 36.14 -24.86 53.73
C LYS A 18 35.56 -25.29 52.37
N ASN A 19 35.70 -26.56 51.99
CA ASN A 19 35.15 -27.07 50.74
C ASN A 19 33.61 -27.20 50.78
N LYS A 20 33.02 -27.61 51.91
CA LYS A 20 31.55 -27.68 52.04
C LYS A 20 30.89 -26.31 51.91
N HIS A 21 31.47 -25.26 52.49
CA HIS A 21 30.92 -23.90 52.44
C HIS A 21 30.96 -23.29 51.03
N LEU A 22 32.00 -23.62 50.25
CA LEU A 22 32.14 -23.15 48.86
C LEU A 22 31.22 -23.90 47.90
N THR A 23 30.98 -25.19 48.13
CA THR A 23 30.02 -26.00 47.35
C THR A 23 28.58 -25.54 47.57
N ILE A 24 28.18 -25.28 48.82
CA ILE A 24 26.83 -24.77 49.14
C ILE A 24 26.58 -23.39 48.50
N HIS A 25 27.59 -22.51 48.50
CA HIS A 25 27.49 -21.22 47.82
C HIS A 25 27.34 -21.36 46.29
N LYS A 26 28.05 -22.32 45.67
CA LYS A 26 27.89 -22.61 44.23
C LYS A 26 26.52 -23.21 43.91
N GLU A 27 26.01 -24.13 44.74
CA GLU A 27 24.69 -24.75 44.57
C GLU A 27 23.57 -23.69 44.68
N LEU A 28 23.64 -22.81 45.68
CA LEU A 28 22.68 -21.71 45.89
C LEU A 28 22.74 -20.66 44.77
N TYR A 29 23.93 -20.36 44.24
CA TYR A 29 24.09 -19.44 43.10
C TYR A 29 23.56 -20.07 41.80
N ARG A 30 23.75 -21.39 41.62
CA ARG A 30 23.23 -22.17 40.47
C ARG A 30 21.71 -22.32 40.49
N GLN A 31 21.12 -22.52 41.68
CA GLN A 31 19.66 -22.53 41.85
C GLN A 31 19.03 -21.15 41.60
N ARG A 32 19.64 -20.05 42.10
CA ARG A 32 19.16 -18.69 41.83
C ARG A 32 19.29 -18.27 40.36
N THR A 33 20.36 -18.65 39.68
CA THR A 33 20.53 -18.37 38.24
C THR A 33 19.59 -19.21 37.36
N CYS A 34 19.34 -20.48 37.70
CA CYS A 34 18.32 -21.30 37.00
C CYS A 34 16.88 -20.82 37.25
N PHE A 35 16.56 -20.33 38.45
CA PHE A 35 15.21 -19.79 38.74
C PHE A 35 14.96 -18.49 37.98
N ASN A 36 15.94 -17.57 37.94
CA ASN A 36 15.86 -16.35 37.15
C ASN A 36 15.83 -16.62 35.64
N ALA A 37 16.60 -17.59 35.14
CA ALA A 37 16.57 -17.96 33.72
C ALA A 37 15.24 -18.62 33.31
N ARG A 38 14.66 -19.48 34.15
CA ARG A 38 13.34 -20.07 33.91
C ARG A 38 12.21 -19.06 34.06
N PHE A 39 12.30 -18.12 35.00
CA PHE A 39 11.34 -17.04 35.17
C PHE A 39 11.41 -16.02 34.01
N PHE A 40 12.62 -15.73 33.51
CA PHE A 40 12.84 -14.89 32.34
C PHE A 40 12.38 -15.57 31.04
N LEU A 41 12.61 -16.88 30.87
CA LEU A 41 12.08 -17.65 29.74
C LEU A 41 10.56 -17.84 29.84
N TYR A 42 9.99 -17.91 31.04
CA TYR A 42 8.55 -17.97 31.28
C TYR A 42 7.88 -16.61 31.03
N LEU A 43 8.50 -15.51 31.47
CA LEU A 43 8.09 -14.14 31.12
C LEU A 43 8.24 -13.88 29.62
N CYS A 44 9.33 -14.29 28.98
CA CYS A 44 9.47 -14.24 27.52
C CYS A 44 8.39 -15.07 26.85
N ARG A 45 8.08 -16.29 27.33
CA ARG A 45 7.00 -17.12 26.79
C ARG A 45 5.60 -16.52 26.99
N ILE A 46 5.35 -15.83 28.11
CA ILE A 46 4.09 -15.11 28.36
C ILE A 46 4.02 -13.84 27.50
N PHE A 47 5.11 -13.09 27.37
CA PHE A 47 5.19 -11.93 26.49
C PHE A 47 5.06 -12.31 25.01
N THR A 48 5.61 -13.45 24.58
CA THR A 48 5.43 -13.95 23.20
C THR A 48 4.09 -14.65 22.96
N ARG A 49 3.33 -15.01 24.01
CA ARG A 49 2.01 -15.65 23.86
C ARG A 49 0.83 -14.68 23.92
N THR A 50 1.02 -13.44 24.39
CA THR A 50 -0.07 -12.46 24.56
C THR A 50 0.18 -11.15 23.81
N ILE A 51 1.21 -11.08 22.96
CA ILE A 51 1.31 -10.03 21.94
C ILE A 51 1.19 -10.73 20.59
N VAL A 52 -0.04 -11.02 20.17
CA VAL A 52 -0.32 -11.00 18.74
C VAL A 52 -0.08 -9.54 18.35
N ILE A 53 1.10 -9.22 17.82
CA ILE A 53 1.27 -7.97 17.09
C ILE A 53 0.40 -8.18 15.86
N MET A 54 -0.89 -7.81 15.93
CA MET A 54 -1.68 -7.60 14.73
C MET A 54 -0.89 -6.58 13.92
N THR A 55 -0.28 -7.04 12.84
CA THR A 55 0.48 -6.19 11.95
C THR A 55 -0.54 -5.30 11.27
N LYS A 56 -0.71 -4.09 11.79
CA LYS A 56 -1.59 -3.08 11.19
C LYS A 56 -0.88 -2.48 9.97
N ALA A 57 -1.59 -2.28 8.87
CA ALA A 57 -1.08 -1.47 7.77
C ALA A 57 -1.06 0.01 8.22
N ASN A 58 0.12 0.63 8.32
CA ASN A 58 0.25 1.98 8.84
C ASN A 58 0.26 3.04 7.74
N LYS A 59 0.67 2.68 6.52
CA LYS A 59 0.82 3.60 5.39
C LYS A 59 -0.10 3.20 4.24
N VAL A 60 -0.97 4.12 3.82
CA VAL A 60 -1.91 3.89 2.71
C VAL A 60 -1.68 4.92 1.61
N LEU A 61 -1.34 4.45 0.40
CA LEU A 61 -1.29 5.26 -0.81
C LEU A 61 -2.67 5.24 -1.46
N PHE A 62 -3.27 6.39 -1.69
CA PHE A 62 -4.48 6.52 -2.50
C PHE A 62 -4.09 7.02 -3.89
N ILE A 63 -4.52 6.29 -4.91
CA ILE A 63 -4.40 6.68 -6.30
C ILE A 63 -5.84 6.79 -6.82
N THR A 64 -6.29 8.00 -7.15
CA THR A 64 -7.68 8.23 -7.57
C THR A 64 -7.72 9.08 -8.82
N GLN A 65 -8.77 8.91 -9.62
CA GLN A 65 -9.05 9.78 -10.77
C GLN A 65 -9.54 11.16 -10.33
N GLU A 66 -10.30 11.23 -9.24
CA GLU A 66 -11.10 12.40 -8.88
C GLU A 66 -11.06 12.69 -7.39
N ILE A 67 -11.02 13.98 -7.04
CA ILE A 67 -11.02 14.50 -5.66
C ILE A 67 -11.73 15.86 -5.61
N THR A 68 -12.75 16.00 -4.76
CA THR A 68 -13.34 17.32 -4.44
C THR A 68 -12.41 18.12 -3.51
N PRO A 69 -12.31 19.46 -3.60
CA PRO A 69 -13.01 20.36 -4.51
C PRO A 69 -12.21 20.67 -5.80
N TYR A 70 -11.23 19.84 -6.17
CA TYR A 70 -10.41 20.11 -7.35
C TYR A 70 -11.18 19.88 -8.65
N VAL A 71 -12.01 18.84 -8.67
CA VAL A 71 -13.00 18.57 -9.72
C VAL A 71 -14.42 18.67 -9.16
N SER A 72 -15.42 18.66 -10.05
CA SER A 72 -16.84 18.62 -9.71
C SER A 72 -17.19 17.43 -8.81
N GLU A 73 -18.28 17.55 -8.07
CA GLU A 73 -18.75 16.47 -7.20
C GLU A 73 -19.25 15.28 -8.04
N SER A 74 -18.73 14.10 -7.69
CA SER A 74 -19.13 12.77 -8.15
C SER A 74 -18.97 11.81 -6.96
N GLU A 75 -19.48 10.59 -7.06
CA GLU A 75 -19.25 9.59 -6.01
C GLU A 75 -17.74 9.37 -5.79
N MET A 76 -16.98 9.19 -6.87
CA MET A 76 -15.53 9.01 -6.82
C MET A 76 -14.81 10.23 -6.25
N ALA A 77 -15.17 11.44 -6.67
CA ALA A 77 -14.55 12.67 -6.18
C ALA A 77 -14.80 12.87 -4.68
N ASN A 78 -16.01 12.55 -4.20
CA ASN A 78 -16.37 12.62 -2.80
C ASN A 78 -15.62 11.58 -1.97
N ILE A 79 -15.49 10.35 -2.48
CA ILE A 79 -14.73 9.30 -1.79
C ILE A 79 -13.24 9.63 -1.78
N GLY A 80 -12.68 10.09 -2.89
CA GLY A 80 -11.29 10.54 -3.00
C GLY A 80 -10.94 11.68 -2.04
N ARG A 81 -11.95 12.46 -1.62
CA ARG A 81 -11.81 13.51 -0.60
C ARG A 81 -11.95 12.98 0.83
N HIS A 82 -12.99 12.20 1.12
CA HIS A 82 -13.38 11.88 2.50
C HIS A 82 -12.73 10.59 3.03
N LEU A 83 -12.56 9.57 2.19
CA LEU A 83 -11.97 8.30 2.63
C LEU A 83 -10.51 8.49 3.09
N PRO A 84 -9.61 9.13 2.32
CA PRO A 84 -8.24 9.35 2.79
C PRO A 84 -8.19 10.21 4.06
N GLN A 85 -9.05 11.22 4.20
CA GLN A 85 -9.16 12.02 5.44
C GLN A 85 -9.54 11.13 6.63
N ALA A 86 -10.59 10.33 6.51
CA ALA A 86 -11.06 9.46 7.59
C ALA A 86 -10.00 8.42 7.99
N ILE A 87 -9.26 7.89 7.02
CA ILE A 87 -8.15 6.95 7.26
C ILE A 87 -6.97 7.64 7.97
N GLN A 88 -6.67 8.89 7.62
CA GLN A 88 -5.70 9.72 8.32
C GLN A 88 -6.11 9.96 9.78
N GLU A 89 -7.37 10.30 10.02
CA GLU A 89 -7.95 10.54 11.36
C GLU A 89 -7.94 9.27 12.23
N LYS A 90 -7.99 8.08 11.62
CA LYS A 90 -7.79 6.78 12.28
C LYS A 90 -6.32 6.44 12.55
N GLY A 91 -5.42 7.39 12.32
CA GLY A 91 -4.01 7.33 12.69
C GLY A 91 -3.09 6.65 11.68
N ARG A 92 -3.54 6.44 10.43
CA ARG A 92 -2.67 5.96 9.35
C ARG A 92 -2.00 7.14 8.65
N GLU A 93 -0.76 6.94 8.21
CA GLU A 93 -0.10 7.86 7.30
C GLU A 93 -0.67 7.67 5.89
N ILE A 94 -1.00 8.78 5.22
CA ILE A 94 -1.57 8.73 3.88
C ILE A 94 -0.77 9.56 2.88
N ARG A 95 -0.86 9.18 1.62
CA ARG A 95 -0.54 10.04 0.47
C ARG A 95 -1.60 9.83 -0.59
N THR A 96 -1.99 10.91 -1.26
CA THR A 96 -3.06 10.85 -2.26
C THR A 96 -2.58 11.46 -3.56
N PHE A 97 -2.84 10.76 -4.66
CA PHE A 97 -2.53 11.18 -6.01
C PHE A 97 -3.81 11.37 -6.83
N MET A 98 -3.81 12.36 -7.72
CA MET A 98 -4.78 12.52 -8.79
C MET A 98 -4.13 13.08 -10.06
N PRO A 99 -4.73 12.94 -11.25
CA PRO A 99 -4.29 13.67 -12.43
C PRO A 99 -4.56 15.18 -12.27
N LYS A 100 -3.71 16.00 -12.88
CA LYS A 100 -3.93 17.45 -13.00
C LYS A 100 -4.86 17.72 -14.18
N TRP A 101 -6.15 17.49 -14.00
CA TRP A 101 -7.13 17.77 -15.06
C TRP A 101 -7.13 19.24 -15.51
N GLY A 102 -7.48 19.48 -16.76
CA GLY A 102 -7.47 20.80 -17.39
C GLY A 102 -8.43 21.79 -16.74
N ASN A 103 -9.47 21.31 -16.08
CA ASN A 103 -10.42 22.14 -15.32
C ASN A 103 -9.91 22.53 -13.91
N ILE A 104 -8.76 22.03 -13.46
CA ILE A 104 -8.19 22.38 -12.16
C ILE A 104 -7.44 23.70 -12.26
N ASN A 105 -7.98 24.72 -11.58
CA ASN A 105 -7.37 26.05 -11.57
C ASN A 105 -6.17 26.12 -10.60
N GLU A 106 -4.95 26.18 -11.15
CA GLU A 106 -3.71 26.18 -10.37
C GLU A 106 -3.60 27.34 -9.38
N ARG A 107 -3.96 28.56 -9.83
CA ARG A 107 -3.85 29.77 -9.00
C ARG A 107 -4.84 29.76 -7.84
N ARG A 108 -6.09 29.38 -8.10
CA ARG A 108 -7.15 29.30 -7.08
C ARG A 108 -6.80 28.26 -6.02
N ASN A 109 -6.28 27.13 -6.47
CA ASN A 109 -6.00 25.98 -5.62
C ASN A 109 -4.58 25.96 -5.06
N GLN A 110 -3.76 26.97 -5.37
CA GLN A 110 -2.38 27.11 -4.91
C GLN A 110 -1.53 25.87 -5.21
N LEU A 111 -1.64 25.36 -6.44
CA LEU A 111 -0.79 24.26 -6.89
C LEU A 111 0.63 24.77 -7.09
N HIS A 112 1.59 24.08 -6.49
CA HIS A 112 3.01 24.38 -6.64
C HIS A 112 3.73 23.18 -7.25
N GLU A 113 4.56 23.44 -8.25
CA GLU A 113 5.41 22.40 -8.81
C GLU A 113 6.51 21.99 -7.82
N VAL A 114 6.74 20.70 -7.70
CA VAL A 114 7.81 20.12 -6.90
C VAL A 114 8.96 19.76 -7.82
N ILE A 115 9.84 20.74 -8.10
CA ILE A 115 10.99 20.63 -9.03
C ILE A 115 11.81 19.37 -8.78
N ARG A 116 12.06 19.02 -7.51
CA ARG A 116 12.84 17.82 -7.14
C ARG A 116 12.17 16.50 -7.52
N LEU A 117 10.86 16.49 -7.78
CA LEU A 117 10.09 15.32 -8.22
C LEU A 117 9.84 15.36 -9.72
N SER A 118 9.62 16.54 -10.30
CA SER A 118 9.48 16.77 -11.75
C SER A 118 10.77 16.51 -12.55
N GLY A 119 10.64 16.61 -13.88
CA GLY A 119 11.75 16.75 -14.83
C GLY A 119 12.30 15.43 -15.38
N MET A 120 11.58 14.33 -15.16
CA MET A 120 11.86 13.04 -15.78
C MET A 120 10.86 12.76 -16.91
N ASN A 121 11.28 12.01 -17.92
CA ASN A 121 10.42 11.66 -19.04
C ASN A 121 9.90 10.22 -18.88
N LEU A 122 8.63 10.03 -19.23
CA LEU A 122 8.03 8.72 -19.39
C LEU A 122 7.88 8.43 -20.88
N ILE A 123 8.48 7.33 -21.33
CA ILE A 123 8.34 6.87 -22.71
C ILE A 123 7.02 6.13 -22.86
N ILE A 124 6.09 6.63 -23.66
CA ILE A 124 4.84 5.95 -24.03
C ILE A 124 4.77 5.95 -25.55
N ASP A 125 4.57 4.77 -26.15
CA ASP A 125 4.50 4.61 -27.60
C ASP A 125 5.70 5.26 -28.33
N ASP A 126 6.91 4.93 -27.87
CA ASP A 126 8.19 5.45 -28.35
C ASP A 126 8.35 7.00 -28.30
N THR A 127 7.46 7.69 -27.58
CA THR A 127 7.47 9.14 -27.40
C THR A 127 7.77 9.51 -25.96
N ASP A 128 8.67 10.49 -25.78
CA ASP A 128 9.04 11.03 -24.47
C ASP A 128 8.02 12.07 -23.98
N HIS A 129 7.36 11.79 -22.86
CA HIS A 129 6.42 12.71 -22.23
C HIS A 129 6.97 13.22 -20.88
N PRO A 130 7.07 14.54 -20.66
CA PRO A 130 7.58 15.09 -19.41
C PRO A 130 6.61 14.84 -18.26
N LEU A 131 7.14 14.31 -17.15
CA LEU A 131 6.42 14.13 -15.89
C LEU A 131 6.60 15.35 -14.99
N ILE A 132 5.51 16.08 -14.78
CA ILE A 132 5.45 17.24 -13.89
C ILE A 132 4.66 16.85 -12.64
N ILE A 133 5.21 17.16 -11.47
CA ILE A 133 4.56 16.86 -10.19
C ILE A 133 4.20 18.16 -9.50
N LYS A 134 2.90 18.37 -9.28
CA LYS A 134 2.40 19.51 -8.50
C LYS A 134 1.84 19.04 -7.17
N VAL A 135 1.77 19.93 -6.19
CA VAL A 135 1.14 19.65 -4.90
C VAL A 135 0.22 20.78 -4.50
N ALA A 136 -0.88 20.42 -3.84
CA ALA A 136 -1.73 21.34 -3.13
C ALA A 136 -2.23 20.71 -1.83
N SER A 137 -2.71 21.54 -0.91
CA SER A 137 -3.25 21.08 0.36
C SER A 137 -4.72 21.44 0.47
N ILE A 138 -5.54 20.48 0.90
CA ILE A 138 -6.91 20.75 1.32
C ILE A 138 -6.86 21.11 2.80
N GLN A 139 -6.85 22.42 3.09
CA GLN A 139 -6.63 22.94 4.45
C GLN A 139 -7.63 22.39 5.48
N SER A 140 -8.90 22.26 5.10
CA SER A 140 -9.95 21.74 6.00
C SER A 140 -9.73 20.28 6.42
N ALA A 141 -9.06 19.47 5.59
CA ALA A 141 -8.70 18.08 5.90
C ALA A 141 -7.27 17.90 6.41
N ARG A 142 -6.44 18.96 6.36
CA ARG A 142 -4.99 18.85 6.58
C ARG A 142 -4.36 17.75 5.71
N MET A 143 -4.86 17.61 4.48
CA MET A 143 -4.45 16.57 3.54
C MET A 143 -3.69 17.18 2.37
N GLN A 144 -2.57 16.56 1.99
CA GLN A 144 -1.81 16.91 0.79
C GLN A 144 -2.20 16.01 -0.38
N VAL A 145 -2.36 16.62 -1.54
CA VAL A 145 -2.64 15.92 -2.80
C VAL A 145 -1.50 16.19 -3.77
N TYR A 146 -0.97 15.10 -4.34
CA TYR A 146 0.02 15.12 -5.40
C TYR A 146 -0.71 15.03 -6.74
N PHE A 147 -0.32 15.87 -7.68
CA PHE A 147 -0.90 15.94 -9.00
C PHE A 147 0.12 15.45 -10.02
N ILE A 148 -0.30 14.48 -10.84
CA ILE A 148 0.46 14.07 -12.02
C ILE A 148 0.01 14.97 -13.18
N ASP A 149 0.94 15.75 -13.71
CA ASP A 149 0.68 16.73 -14.78
C ASP A 149 1.55 16.44 -16.00
N ASN A 150 0.97 16.75 -17.16
CA ASN A 150 1.57 16.62 -18.48
C ASN A 150 0.70 17.38 -19.49
N ASP A 151 1.35 18.15 -20.35
CA ASP A 151 0.67 19.06 -21.27
C ASP A 151 -0.09 18.29 -22.38
N ASP A 152 0.39 17.11 -22.79
CA ASP A 152 -0.26 16.31 -23.83
C ASP A 152 -1.54 15.63 -23.32
N TYR A 153 -1.49 15.10 -22.10
CA TYR A 153 -2.52 14.19 -21.58
C TYR A 153 -3.59 14.82 -20.70
N PHE A 154 -3.28 15.92 -20.01
CA PHE A 154 -4.21 16.49 -19.00
C PHE A 154 -4.54 17.96 -19.22
N GLN A 155 -3.66 18.73 -19.87
CA GLN A 155 -3.93 20.14 -20.13
C GLN A 155 -5.13 20.30 -21.08
N ASN A 156 -6.09 21.14 -20.68
CA ASN A 156 -7.34 21.35 -21.44
C ASN A 156 -8.13 20.05 -21.70
N ARG A 157 -7.96 19.03 -20.84
CA ARG A 157 -8.73 17.79 -20.89
C ARG A 157 -9.52 17.62 -19.60
N LEU A 158 -10.75 17.13 -19.73
CA LEU A 158 -11.56 16.66 -18.60
C LEU A 158 -11.19 15.22 -18.24
N GLN A 159 -12.02 14.50 -17.49
CA GLN A 159 -11.78 13.13 -17.03
C GLN A 159 -11.88 12.13 -18.20
N THR A 160 -12.97 11.37 -18.28
CA THR A 160 -13.18 10.33 -19.30
C THR A 160 -13.56 10.92 -20.68
N ALA A 161 -14.38 11.97 -20.69
CA ALA A 161 -14.96 12.57 -21.89
C ALA A 161 -14.82 14.10 -21.87
N ASP A 162 -14.93 14.72 -23.05
CA ASP A 162 -14.95 16.17 -23.22
C ASP A 162 -16.26 16.82 -22.73
N GLU A 163 -16.36 18.14 -22.90
CA GLU A 163 -17.55 18.92 -22.53
C GLU A 163 -18.82 18.54 -23.30
N ASN A 164 -18.70 17.83 -24.43
CA ASN A 164 -19.80 17.33 -25.24
C ASN A 164 -20.13 15.86 -24.92
N GLY A 165 -19.41 15.23 -23.98
CA GLY A 165 -19.57 13.83 -23.62
C GLY A 165 -18.89 12.85 -24.57
N VAL A 166 -17.95 13.31 -25.41
CA VAL A 166 -17.16 12.46 -26.30
C VAL A 166 -15.92 11.96 -25.57
N GLU A 167 -15.78 10.65 -25.45
CA GLU A 167 -14.60 10.02 -24.83
C GLU A 167 -13.34 10.28 -25.64
N TYR A 168 -12.22 10.52 -24.95
CA TYR A 168 -10.95 10.77 -25.63
C TYR A 168 -10.32 9.47 -26.15
N ASP A 169 -9.88 9.47 -27.42
CA ASP A 169 -9.26 8.32 -28.09
C ASP A 169 -7.94 7.86 -27.42
N ASP A 170 -7.27 8.77 -26.68
CA ASP A 170 -6.01 8.53 -25.99
C ASP A 170 -6.18 8.19 -24.49
N ASN A 171 -7.40 7.88 -24.04
CA ASN A 171 -7.69 7.47 -22.66
C ASN A 171 -6.80 6.31 -22.17
N ASP A 172 -6.43 5.42 -23.09
CA ASP A 172 -5.51 4.31 -22.85
C ASP A 172 -4.11 4.80 -22.42
N SER A 173 -3.56 5.76 -23.15
CA SER A 173 -2.24 6.36 -22.98
C SER A 173 -2.20 7.26 -21.76
N ARG A 174 -3.29 8.00 -21.52
CA ARG A 174 -3.50 8.82 -20.32
C ARG A 174 -3.49 7.95 -19.05
N ALA A 175 -4.16 6.80 -19.06
CA ALA A 175 -4.15 5.85 -17.94
C ALA A 175 -2.76 5.25 -17.69
N ILE A 176 -2.03 4.89 -18.76
CA ILE A 176 -0.65 4.41 -18.67
C ILE A 176 0.27 5.48 -18.07
N PHE A 177 0.18 6.72 -18.58
CA PHE A 177 0.98 7.84 -18.09
C PHE A 177 0.69 8.11 -16.61
N TYR A 178 -0.58 8.14 -16.23
CA TYR A 178 -0.96 8.40 -14.84
C TYR A 178 -0.42 7.32 -13.90
N ALA A 179 -0.68 6.05 -14.19
CA ALA A 179 -0.22 4.95 -13.35
C ALA A 179 1.32 4.96 -13.20
N ARG A 180 2.06 5.12 -14.31
CA ARG A 180 3.53 5.17 -14.26
C ARG A 180 4.05 6.42 -13.56
N GLY A 181 3.43 7.57 -13.79
CA GLY A 181 3.78 8.83 -13.13
C GLY A 181 3.68 8.74 -11.61
N VAL A 182 2.61 8.12 -11.10
CA VAL A 182 2.48 7.89 -9.65
C VAL A 182 3.58 6.96 -9.13
N LEU A 183 3.83 5.83 -9.80
CA LEU A 183 4.81 4.85 -9.32
C LEU A 183 6.24 5.40 -9.33
N GLU A 184 6.64 6.10 -10.39
CA GLU A 184 7.95 6.76 -10.44
C GLU A 184 8.08 7.86 -9.38
N THR A 185 7.01 8.62 -9.12
CA THR A 185 7.02 9.64 -8.06
C THR A 185 7.18 9.01 -6.68
N VAL A 186 6.45 7.94 -6.37
CA VAL A 186 6.54 7.25 -5.07
C VAL A 186 7.92 6.61 -4.87
N LYS A 187 8.50 6.02 -5.91
CA LYS A 187 9.89 5.54 -5.93
C LYS A 187 10.88 6.66 -5.62
N LYS A 188 10.74 7.82 -6.27
CA LYS A 188 11.60 9.00 -6.05
C LYS A 188 11.44 9.58 -4.64
N LEU A 189 10.25 9.48 -4.06
CA LEU A 189 9.97 9.85 -2.68
C LEU A 189 10.55 8.87 -1.65
N ARG A 190 10.93 7.65 -2.08
CA ARG A 190 11.37 6.54 -1.21
C ARG A 190 10.39 6.27 -0.08
N TRP A 191 9.11 6.39 -0.38
CA TRP A 191 8.04 6.12 0.58
C TRP A 191 7.45 4.75 0.26
N CYS A 192 7.40 3.89 1.27
CA CYS A 192 6.92 2.50 1.16
C CYS A 192 5.52 2.42 1.78
N PRO A 193 4.44 2.44 0.98
CA PRO A 193 3.11 2.11 1.47
C PRO A 193 3.01 0.64 1.87
N ASP A 194 2.19 0.36 2.89
CA ASP A 194 1.77 -1.00 3.22
C ASP A 194 0.60 -1.41 2.30
N VAL A 195 -0.31 -0.47 2.02
CA VAL A 195 -1.45 -0.67 1.11
C VAL A 195 -1.50 0.44 0.06
N ILE A 196 -1.76 0.09 -1.19
CA ILE A 196 -2.00 0.98 -2.31
C ILE A 196 -3.44 0.76 -2.77
N HIS A 197 -4.29 1.76 -2.55
CA HIS A 197 -5.69 1.74 -2.92
C HIS A 197 -5.92 2.53 -4.22
N CYS A 198 -6.30 1.81 -5.26
CA CYS A 198 -6.52 2.30 -6.61
C CYS A 198 -8.03 2.51 -6.83
N HIS A 199 -8.42 3.74 -7.16
CA HIS A 199 -9.80 4.15 -7.36
C HIS A 199 -10.06 4.57 -8.81
N GLY A 200 -11.01 3.89 -9.46
CA GLY A 200 -11.46 4.19 -10.81
C GLY A 200 -10.63 3.50 -11.90
N TRP A 201 -11.23 3.37 -13.09
CA TRP A 201 -10.66 2.62 -14.21
C TRP A 201 -9.30 3.13 -14.67
N MET A 202 -9.03 4.43 -14.55
CA MET A 202 -7.74 5.01 -14.95
C MET A 202 -6.56 4.50 -14.10
N THR A 203 -6.85 3.92 -12.93
CA THR A 203 -5.87 3.32 -12.04
C THR A 203 -5.74 1.80 -12.19
N ALA A 204 -6.56 1.18 -13.04
CA ALA A 204 -6.65 -0.28 -13.22
C ALA A 204 -5.32 -0.93 -13.68
N LEU A 205 -4.40 -0.14 -14.25
CA LEU A 205 -3.08 -0.59 -14.65
C LEU A 205 -2.03 -0.56 -13.53
N ALA A 206 -2.26 0.21 -12.47
CA ALA A 206 -1.33 0.30 -11.35
C ALA A 206 -1.07 -1.07 -10.68
N PRO A 207 -2.08 -1.93 -10.42
CA PRO A 207 -1.85 -3.28 -9.89
C PRO A 207 -0.88 -4.11 -10.74
N LEU A 208 -1.08 -4.17 -12.06
CA LEU A 208 -0.18 -4.89 -12.97
C LEU A 208 1.26 -4.38 -12.86
N TYR A 209 1.44 -3.05 -12.94
CA TYR A 209 2.78 -2.46 -12.87
C TYR A 209 3.45 -2.75 -11.52
N ILE A 210 2.72 -2.60 -10.41
CA ILE A 210 3.24 -2.88 -9.06
C ILE A 210 3.71 -4.34 -8.94
N LYS A 211 2.87 -5.30 -9.36
CA LYS A 211 3.16 -6.74 -9.19
C LYS A 211 4.16 -7.31 -10.21
N LYS A 212 4.43 -6.61 -11.32
CA LYS A 212 5.32 -7.10 -12.39
C LYS A 212 6.54 -6.23 -12.60
N ALA A 213 6.34 -4.98 -13.01
CA ALA A 213 7.44 -4.09 -13.37
C ALA A 213 8.17 -3.54 -12.14
N TYR A 214 7.45 -3.28 -11.05
CA TYR A 214 7.97 -2.68 -9.82
C TYR A 214 8.08 -3.67 -8.66
N LYS A 215 7.93 -4.97 -8.90
CA LYS A 215 7.88 -5.99 -7.84
C LYS A 215 9.13 -6.04 -6.96
N ASP A 216 10.29 -5.70 -7.53
CA ASP A 216 11.59 -5.73 -6.83
C ASP A 216 12.01 -4.33 -6.34
N GLU A 217 11.19 -3.31 -6.61
CA GLU A 217 11.45 -1.94 -6.17
C GLU A 217 11.16 -1.80 -4.67
N PRO A 218 12.10 -1.28 -3.85
CA PRO A 218 11.93 -1.22 -2.40
C PRO A 218 10.67 -0.50 -1.92
N SER A 219 10.16 0.46 -2.70
CA SER A 219 8.93 1.18 -2.39
C SER A 219 7.67 0.31 -2.51
N PHE A 220 7.69 -0.76 -3.30
CA PHE A 220 6.49 -1.51 -3.70
C PHE A 220 6.56 -3.00 -3.41
N ARG A 221 7.76 -3.54 -3.19
CA ARG A 221 7.99 -4.98 -3.02
C ARG A 221 7.05 -5.65 -2.02
N ASP A 222 6.84 -5.00 -0.89
CA ASP A 222 6.05 -5.56 0.21
C ASP A 222 4.61 -4.99 0.22
N ALA A 223 4.28 -4.06 -0.67
CA ALA A 223 3.00 -3.37 -0.69
C ALA A 223 1.85 -4.28 -1.16
N LYS A 224 0.70 -4.14 -0.52
CA LYS A 224 -0.55 -4.72 -0.97
C LYS A 224 -1.32 -3.76 -1.86
N VAL A 225 -2.08 -4.29 -2.80
CA VAL A 225 -2.86 -3.52 -3.75
C VAL A 225 -4.34 -3.81 -3.54
N VAL A 226 -5.10 -2.76 -3.34
CA VAL A 226 -6.57 -2.79 -3.29
C VAL A 226 -7.10 -2.03 -4.50
N PHE A 227 -8.10 -2.59 -5.17
CA PHE A 227 -8.74 -1.95 -6.31
C PHE A 227 -10.25 -1.77 -6.07
N SER A 228 -10.73 -0.54 -6.25
CA SER A 228 -12.15 -0.19 -6.14
C SER A 228 -12.80 -0.14 -7.51
N VAL A 229 -13.91 -0.87 -7.64
CA VAL A 229 -14.81 -0.82 -8.80
C VAL A 229 -15.93 0.19 -8.53
N TYR A 230 -16.25 0.99 -9.53
CA TYR A 230 -17.30 2.02 -9.49
C TYR A 230 -18.36 1.76 -10.57
N GLU A 231 -19.50 2.43 -10.45
CA GLU A 231 -20.58 2.43 -11.47
C GLU A 231 -20.15 3.14 -12.76
N ASP A 232 -19.30 4.16 -12.64
CA ASP A 232 -18.85 4.98 -13.76
C ASP A 232 -17.87 4.22 -14.66
N ASP A 233 -18.44 3.60 -15.69
CA ASP A 233 -17.73 2.91 -16.76
C ASP A 233 -17.49 3.85 -17.96
N PHE A 234 -16.31 3.77 -18.59
CA PHE A 234 -16.15 4.27 -19.96
C PHE A 234 -16.90 3.35 -20.95
N LYS A 235 -17.41 3.92 -22.04
CA LYS A 235 -18.32 3.26 -22.98
C LYS A 235 -17.61 2.78 -24.25
N GLY A 236 -16.53 3.46 -24.64
CA GLY A 236 -15.70 3.07 -25.76
C GLY A 236 -14.81 1.87 -25.46
N THR A 237 -13.88 1.62 -26.37
CA THR A 237 -12.83 0.62 -26.22
C THR A 237 -11.48 1.24 -26.47
N PHE A 238 -10.43 0.69 -25.87
CA PHE A 238 -9.07 1.14 -26.14
C PHE A 238 -8.57 0.71 -27.52
N ASN A 239 -7.52 1.39 -27.97
CA ASN A 239 -6.87 1.13 -29.25
C ASN A 239 -6.29 -0.29 -29.31
N ASN A 240 -6.26 -0.88 -30.51
CA ASN A 240 -5.80 -2.26 -30.73
C ASN A 240 -4.30 -2.49 -30.44
N ASP A 241 -3.54 -1.43 -30.18
CA ASP A 241 -2.14 -1.49 -29.79
C ASP A 241 -1.94 -1.36 -28.27
N PHE A 242 -3.03 -1.26 -27.50
CA PHE A 242 -3.01 -1.03 -26.05
C PHE A 242 -2.10 -2.01 -25.31
N ALA A 243 -2.25 -3.32 -25.57
CA ALA A 243 -1.43 -4.35 -24.92
C ALA A 243 0.08 -4.16 -25.16
N SER A 244 0.47 -3.59 -26.31
CA SER A 244 1.87 -3.26 -26.62
C SER A 244 2.36 -2.06 -25.82
N LYS A 245 1.50 -1.03 -25.65
CA LYS A 245 1.81 0.17 -24.85
C LYS A 245 2.04 -0.14 -23.36
N LEU A 246 1.46 -1.23 -22.84
CA LEU A 246 1.64 -1.69 -21.45
C LEU A 246 3.01 -2.29 -21.16
N MET A 247 3.77 -2.65 -22.19
CA MET A 247 4.98 -3.45 -22.01
C MET A 247 6.10 -2.64 -21.35
N LEU A 248 6.49 -3.07 -20.15
CA LEU A 248 7.68 -2.61 -19.44
C LEU A 248 8.54 -3.82 -19.06
N LYS A 249 9.81 -3.56 -18.72
CA LYS A 249 10.69 -4.58 -18.15
C LYS A 249 10.00 -5.24 -16.95
N GLY A 250 9.81 -6.56 -17.01
CA GLY A 250 9.13 -7.35 -15.98
C GLY A 250 7.72 -7.81 -16.36
N ILE A 251 7.07 -7.14 -17.30
CA ILE A 251 5.77 -7.56 -17.88
C ILE A 251 6.06 -8.44 -19.10
N ASN A 252 5.44 -9.62 -19.13
CA ASN A 252 5.56 -10.58 -20.23
C ASN A 252 4.24 -10.70 -20.98
N LYS A 253 4.27 -11.23 -22.21
CA LYS A 253 3.06 -11.45 -23.03
C LYS A 253 1.97 -12.25 -22.32
N LYS A 254 2.35 -13.21 -21.46
CA LYS A 254 1.40 -14.01 -20.67
C LYS A 254 0.65 -13.17 -19.62
N ASP A 255 1.27 -12.11 -19.13
CA ASP A 255 0.72 -11.26 -18.07
C ASP A 255 -0.40 -10.35 -18.60
N VAL A 256 -0.42 -10.12 -19.91
CA VAL A 256 -1.43 -9.34 -20.66
C VAL A 256 -2.23 -10.19 -21.65
N ALA A 257 -2.10 -11.52 -21.61
CA ALA A 257 -2.73 -12.42 -22.59
C ALA A 257 -4.26 -12.45 -22.51
N THR A 258 -4.83 -12.00 -21.38
CA THR A 258 -6.27 -11.86 -21.16
C THR A 258 -6.85 -10.62 -21.84
N LEU A 259 -6.01 -9.64 -22.20
CA LEU A 259 -6.40 -8.47 -22.98
C LEU A 259 -6.57 -8.89 -24.44
N LYS A 260 -7.81 -9.13 -24.85
CA LYS A 260 -8.16 -9.35 -26.26
C LYS A 260 -8.74 -8.07 -26.80
N ASP A 261 -8.21 -7.60 -27.92
CA ASP A 261 -8.70 -6.39 -28.56
C ASP A 261 -10.10 -6.62 -29.18
N PRO A 262 -10.97 -5.60 -29.15
CA PRO A 262 -10.77 -4.31 -28.48
C PRO A 262 -10.99 -4.42 -26.95
N VAL A 263 -10.16 -3.74 -26.15
CA VAL A 263 -10.24 -3.81 -24.68
C VAL A 263 -11.32 -2.86 -24.16
N ASP A 264 -12.34 -3.44 -23.52
CA ASP A 264 -13.42 -2.70 -22.85
C ASP A 264 -13.16 -2.51 -21.34
N TYR A 265 -14.06 -1.78 -20.68
CA TYR A 265 -13.99 -1.51 -19.24
C TYR A 265 -13.92 -2.79 -18.41
N ALA A 266 -14.78 -3.77 -18.71
CA ALA A 266 -14.84 -5.01 -17.93
C ALA A 266 -13.55 -5.81 -18.04
N THR A 267 -12.96 -5.88 -19.24
CA THR A 267 -11.68 -6.56 -19.50
C THR A 267 -10.53 -5.87 -18.75
N LEU A 268 -10.49 -4.53 -18.77
CA LEU A 268 -9.50 -3.75 -18.03
C LEU A 268 -9.62 -3.97 -16.50
N CYS A 269 -10.83 -3.92 -15.96
CA CYS A 269 -11.06 -4.11 -14.53
C CYS A 269 -10.79 -5.55 -14.09
N LYS A 270 -11.05 -6.56 -14.92
CA LYS A 270 -10.64 -7.96 -14.64
C LYS A 270 -9.13 -8.12 -14.57
N LEU A 271 -8.37 -7.42 -15.41
CA LEU A 271 -6.91 -7.35 -15.30
C LEU A 271 -6.48 -6.71 -13.96
N ALA A 272 -7.12 -5.62 -13.55
CA ALA A 272 -6.85 -5.01 -12.24
C ALA A 272 -7.15 -5.97 -11.10
N VAL A 273 -8.26 -6.71 -11.19
CA VAL A 273 -8.60 -7.77 -10.25
C VAL A 273 -7.46 -8.79 -10.19
N ASP A 274 -6.98 -9.32 -11.33
CA ASP A 274 -5.93 -10.33 -11.43
C ASP A 274 -4.64 -9.97 -10.67
N TYR A 275 -4.30 -8.68 -10.59
CA TYR A 275 -3.07 -8.20 -9.94
C TYR A 275 -3.29 -7.48 -8.60
N SER A 276 -4.51 -7.45 -8.09
CA SER A 276 -4.83 -6.90 -6.76
C SER A 276 -4.87 -7.99 -5.69
N ASP A 277 -4.64 -7.61 -4.43
CA ASP A 277 -4.73 -8.48 -3.25
C ASP A 277 -6.13 -8.38 -2.59
N GLY A 278 -6.83 -7.27 -2.77
CA GLY A 278 -8.21 -7.07 -2.33
C GLY A 278 -9.01 -6.21 -3.30
N ILE A 279 -10.32 -6.44 -3.37
CA ILE A 279 -11.25 -5.72 -4.23
C ILE A 279 -12.33 -5.06 -3.37
N VAL A 280 -12.71 -3.83 -3.72
CA VAL A 280 -13.81 -3.12 -3.05
C VAL A 280 -14.88 -2.79 -4.09
N GLN A 281 -16.12 -3.18 -3.81
CA GLN A 281 -17.28 -2.65 -4.53
C GLN A 281 -17.63 -1.29 -3.93
N ASN A 282 -17.30 -0.23 -4.65
CA ASN A 282 -17.36 1.12 -4.09
C ASN A 282 -18.71 1.81 -4.32
N SER A 283 -19.40 1.46 -5.42
CA SER A 283 -20.75 1.92 -5.74
C SER A 283 -21.78 0.83 -5.41
N GLU A 284 -23.03 1.23 -5.13
CA GLU A 284 -24.13 0.29 -4.87
C GLU A 284 -24.39 -0.61 -6.08
N HIS A 285 -24.32 -0.03 -7.27
CA HIS A 285 -24.44 -0.72 -8.54
C HIS A 285 -23.13 -0.61 -9.30
N VAL A 286 -22.58 -1.74 -9.71
CA VAL A 286 -21.34 -1.81 -10.50
C VAL A 286 -21.51 -2.87 -11.58
N ASN A 287 -20.52 -2.96 -12.48
CA ASN A 287 -20.48 -4.03 -13.46
C ASN A 287 -20.41 -5.42 -12.77
N GLU A 288 -21.53 -6.15 -12.79
CA GLU A 288 -21.66 -7.46 -12.14
C GLU A 288 -20.69 -8.50 -12.71
N ASP A 289 -20.33 -8.42 -13.99
CA ASP A 289 -19.35 -9.35 -14.57
C ASP A 289 -17.96 -9.17 -13.94
N VAL A 290 -17.59 -7.94 -13.58
CA VAL A 290 -16.33 -7.64 -12.87
C VAL A 290 -16.41 -8.14 -11.44
N MET A 291 -17.51 -7.88 -10.72
CA MET A 291 -17.63 -8.31 -9.32
C MET A 291 -17.78 -9.83 -9.16
N ASN A 292 -18.50 -10.49 -10.07
CA ASN A 292 -18.58 -11.94 -10.09
C ASN A 292 -17.21 -12.56 -10.37
N TYR A 293 -16.43 -11.98 -11.28
CA TYR A 293 -15.04 -12.39 -11.51
C TYR A 293 -14.18 -12.20 -10.26
N ALA A 294 -14.30 -11.05 -9.57
CA ALA A 294 -13.59 -10.78 -8.33
C ALA A 294 -13.92 -11.80 -7.23
N ARG A 295 -15.19 -12.12 -7.01
CA ARG A 295 -15.62 -13.12 -6.02
C ARG A 295 -15.14 -14.53 -6.36
N GLN A 296 -15.03 -14.87 -7.65
CA GLN A 296 -14.52 -16.17 -8.10
C GLN A 296 -12.99 -16.27 -8.08
N SER A 297 -12.27 -15.14 -8.02
CA SER A 297 -10.80 -15.11 -8.05
C SER A 297 -10.13 -15.64 -6.78
N GLY A 298 -10.88 -15.84 -5.69
CA GLY A 298 -10.35 -16.25 -4.39
C GLY A 298 -9.69 -15.12 -3.59
N LYS A 299 -9.79 -13.88 -4.06
CA LYS A 299 -9.27 -12.69 -3.36
C LYS A 299 -10.24 -12.19 -2.31
N LEU A 300 -9.72 -11.38 -1.38
CA LEU A 300 -10.57 -10.68 -0.42
C LEU A 300 -11.43 -9.66 -1.17
N VAL A 301 -12.73 -9.68 -0.91
CA VAL A 301 -13.70 -8.74 -1.49
C VAL A 301 -14.44 -8.05 -0.35
N LEU A 302 -14.46 -6.72 -0.38
CA LEU A 302 -15.34 -5.90 0.42
C LEU A 302 -16.54 -5.50 -0.44
N ASP A 303 -17.70 -6.08 -0.16
CA ASP A 303 -18.95 -5.68 -0.81
C ASP A 303 -19.36 -4.26 -0.39
N TYR A 304 -20.29 -3.68 -1.13
CA TYR A 304 -20.75 -2.30 -0.94
C TYR A 304 -21.06 -1.97 0.52
N GLN A 305 -20.61 -0.77 0.93
CA GLN A 305 -20.85 -0.22 2.26
C GLN A 305 -21.54 1.12 2.10
N ALA A 306 -22.53 1.37 2.96
CA ALA A 306 -23.14 2.69 3.03
C ALA A 306 -22.08 3.78 3.35
N PRO A 307 -22.26 5.03 2.89
CA PRO A 307 -21.25 6.07 3.04
C PRO A 307 -20.74 6.32 4.47
N ASP A 308 -21.59 6.11 5.48
CA ASP A 308 -21.26 6.27 6.89
C ASP A 308 -20.40 5.12 7.45
N ALA A 309 -20.52 3.92 6.88
CA ALA A 309 -19.75 2.74 7.27
C ALA A 309 -18.48 2.52 6.43
N LEU A 310 -18.40 3.10 5.22
CA LEU A 310 -17.33 2.85 4.25
C LEU A 310 -15.92 3.05 4.84
N ALA A 311 -15.71 4.13 5.59
CA ALA A 311 -14.39 4.43 6.14
C ALA A 311 -13.93 3.40 7.19
N ASP A 312 -14.83 2.91 8.04
CA ASP A 312 -14.54 1.88 9.03
C ASP A 312 -14.31 0.51 8.39
N ALA A 313 -15.11 0.18 7.39
CA ALA A 313 -14.98 -1.04 6.61
C ALA A 313 -13.64 -1.08 5.86
N CYS A 314 -13.31 -0.04 5.09
CA CYS A 314 -12.03 0.08 4.39
C CYS A 314 -10.84 0.05 5.37
N ASN A 315 -10.94 0.76 6.49
CA ASN A 315 -9.87 0.76 7.50
C ASN A 315 -9.58 -0.66 8.03
N SER A 316 -10.63 -1.45 8.28
CA SER A 316 -10.49 -2.83 8.75
C SER A 316 -10.03 -3.77 7.62
N PHE A 317 -10.51 -3.54 6.41
CA PHE A 317 -10.15 -4.30 5.22
C PHE A 317 -8.67 -4.18 4.88
N TYR A 318 -8.06 -3.01 5.05
CA TYR A 318 -6.62 -2.83 4.85
C TYR A 318 -5.77 -3.74 5.74
N ASP A 319 -6.19 -3.97 6.99
CA ASP A 319 -5.46 -4.88 7.88
C ASP A 319 -5.66 -6.34 7.46
N GLN A 320 -6.86 -6.72 7.02
CA GLN A 320 -7.13 -8.06 6.50
C GLN A 320 -6.27 -8.37 5.26
N VAL A 321 -6.20 -7.44 4.31
CA VAL A 321 -5.40 -7.58 3.09
C VAL A 321 -3.91 -7.62 3.42
N TRP A 322 -3.46 -6.83 4.40
CA TRP A 322 -2.06 -6.82 4.86
C TRP A 322 -1.65 -8.15 5.53
N GLU A 323 -2.55 -8.77 6.30
CA GLU A 323 -2.28 -10.01 7.01
C GLU A 323 -2.38 -11.27 6.13
N ALA A 324 -3.12 -11.23 5.02
CA ALA A 324 -3.46 -12.40 4.21
C ALA A 324 -2.25 -13.18 3.65
N GLU A 325 -1.08 -12.54 3.53
CA GLU A 325 0.14 -13.14 2.97
C GLU A 325 1.21 -13.50 4.01
N GLN A 326 1.02 -13.16 5.30
CA GLN A 326 1.98 -13.57 6.35
C GLN A 326 1.78 -15.03 6.83
N LYS A 327 1.01 -15.84 6.10
CA LYS A 327 0.73 -17.25 6.39
C LYS A 327 1.22 -18.15 5.26
#